data_AF-A0A970UFU1-F1
#
_entry.id   AF-A0A970UFU1-F1
#
_cell.length_a   1.000
_cell.length_b   1.000
_cell.length_c   1.000
_cell.angle_alpha   90.00
_cell.angle_beta   90.00
_cell.angle_gamma   90.00
#
_symmetry.space_group_name_H-M   'P 1'
#
loop_
_entity.id
_entity.type
_entity.pdbx_description
1 polymer ?
#
loop_
_entity_poly.entity_id
_entity_poly.type
_entity_poly.pdbx_seq_one_letter_code
_entity_poly.pdbx_strand_id
1 'polypeptide(L)' 'MSSTFSGKAWKYGDHIDTDVIIPARHLVSSNESELGKHCMEDIDKDFVHKMSRGDMIVAG' A
#
# COMPACT_ATOMS: atom_id res chain seq x y z
N MET A 1 17.96 -0.97 16.58
CA MET A 1 16.62 -0.79 15.97
C MET A 1 15.63 -0.51 17.09
N SER A 2 14.68 0.41 16.89
CA SER A 2 13.57 0.61 17.82
C SER A 2 12.69 -0.64 17.83
N SER A 3 12.27 -1.09 19.02
CA SER A 3 11.35 -2.23 19.18
C SER A 3 9.88 -1.86 18.98
N THR A 4 9.58 -0.57 18.85
CA THR A 4 8.21 -0.06 18.72
C THR A 4 8.09 0.79 17.46
N PHE A 5 7.05 0.52 16.68
CA PHE A 5 6.64 1.32 15.52
C PHE A 5 5.43 2.17 15.91
N SER A 6 5.37 3.40 15.41
CA SER A 6 4.27 4.34 15.64
C SER A 6 3.99 5.10 14.34
N GLY A 7 2.70 5.22 13.98
CA GLY A 7 2.26 5.85 12.74
C GLY A 7 0.76 5.69 12.54
N LYS A 8 0.22 6.32 11.49
CA LYS A 8 -1.20 6.25 11.17
C LYS A 8 -1.54 4.85 10.63
N ALA A 9 -2.66 4.30 11.08
CA ALA A 9 -3.21 3.07 10.51
C ALA A 9 -4.14 3.39 9.32
N TRP A 10 -3.85 2.78 8.17
CA TRP A 10 -4.72 2.71 7.00
C TRP A 10 -5.46 1.38 7.05
N LYS A 11 -6.74 1.44 7.40
CA LYS A 11 -7.55 0.24 7.63
C LYS A 11 -8.34 -0.11 6.37
N TYR A 12 -8.16 -1.33 5.89
CA TYR A 12 -8.99 -1.96 4.87
C TYR A 12 -9.73 -3.17 5.47
N GLY A 13 -10.75 -3.66 4.76
CA GLY A 13 -11.55 -4.81 5.21
C GLY A 13 -10.97 -6.15 4.78
N ASP A 14 -11.86 -7.12 4.66
CA ASP A 14 -11.57 -8.48 4.20
C ASP A 14 -11.16 -8.54 2.72
N HIS A 15 -10.60 -9.69 2.32
CA HIS A 15 -10.33 -10.06 0.92
C HIS A 15 -9.38 -9.11 0.18
N ILE A 16 -8.38 -8.57 0.87
CA ILE A 16 -7.26 -7.85 0.25
C ILE A 16 -6.27 -8.88 -0.31
N ASP A 17 -6.31 -9.07 -1.62
CA ASP A 17 -5.38 -9.95 -2.33
C ASP A 17 -4.22 -9.16 -3.00
N THR A 18 -3.39 -9.87 -3.75
CA THR A 18 -2.22 -9.28 -4.40
C THR A 18 -2.57 -8.28 -5.49
N ASP A 19 -3.68 -8.47 -6.21
CA ASP A 19 -4.09 -7.55 -7.28
C ASP A 19 -4.69 -6.26 -6.70
N VAL A 20 -5.34 -6.34 -5.53
CA VAL A 20 -5.76 -5.16 -4.77
C VAL A 20 -4.57 -4.34 -4.26
N ILE A 21 -3.50 -5.01 -3.82
CA ILE A 21 -2.29 -4.33 -3.33
C ILE A 21 -1.50 -3.70 -4.48
N ILE A 22 -1.27 -4.45 -5.55
CA ILE A 22 -0.54 -4.00 -6.74
C ILE A 22 -1.14 -4.65 -8.00
N PRO A 23 -1.88 -3.89 -8.83
CA PRO A 23 -2.53 -4.47 -9.99
C PRO A 23 -1.55 -5.04 -11.02
N ALA A 24 -1.86 -6.22 -11.56
CA ALA A 24 -1.00 -6.93 -12.52
C ALA A 24 -0.56 -6.09 -13.74
N ARG A 25 -1.36 -5.10 -14.17
CA ARG A 25 -1.05 -4.18 -15.28
C ARG A 25 0.24 -3.37 -15.07
N HIS A 26 0.69 -3.19 -13.82
CA HIS A 26 1.92 -2.47 -13.48
C HIS A 26 3.15 -3.37 -13.39
N LEU A 27 2.97 -4.69 -13.42
CA LEU A 27 4.06 -5.68 -13.33
C LEU A 27 4.86 -5.85 -14.62
N VAL A 28 4.71 -4.92 -15.56
CA VAL A 28 5.63 -4.73 -16.70
C VAL A 28 7.00 -4.19 -16.26
N SER A 29 7.10 -3.71 -15.01
CA SER A 29 8.32 -3.23 -14.37
C SER A 29 8.52 -3.95 -13.03
N SER A 30 9.78 -4.16 -12.66
CA SER A 30 10.17 -4.63 -11.31
C SER A 30 10.80 -3.52 -10.47
N ASN A 31 10.72 -2.26 -10.92
CA ASN A 31 11.21 -1.12 -10.17
C ASN A 31 10.26 -0.81 -9.00
N GLU A 32 10.74 -0.98 -7.77
CA GLU A 32 9.97 -0.79 -6.55
C GLU A 32 9.39 0.63 -6.41
N SER A 33 10.15 1.65 -6.80
CA SER A 33 9.69 3.04 -6.73
C SER A 33 8.56 3.33 -7.72
N GLU A 34 8.57 2.70 -8.90
CA GLU A 34 7.47 2.81 -9.86
C GLU A 34 6.24 2.01 -9.40
N LEU A 35 6.42 0.77 -8.96
CA LEU A 35 5.32 -0.06 -8.45
C LEU A 35 4.65 0.58 -7.23
N GLY A 36 5.44 1.18 -6.33
CA GLY A 36 4.94 1.87 -5.15
C GLY A 36 4.00 3.03 -5.44
N LYS A 37 4.09 3.65 -6.62
CA LYS A 37 3.17 4.73 -7.06
C LYS A 37 1.74 4.23 -7.30
N HIS A 38 1.58 2.93 -7.50
CA HIS A 38 0.32 2.27 -7.85
C HIS A 38 -0.23 1.39 -6.71
N CYS A 39 0.39 1.46 -5.53
CA CYS A 39 -0.02 0.67 -4.38
C CYS A 39 -1.45 1.04 -3.94
N MET A 40 -2.32 0.03 -3.76
CA MET A 40 -3.71 0.16 -3.32
C MET A 40 -4.64 0.98 -4.25
N GLU A 41 -4.21 1.34 -5.47
CA GLU A 41 -4.90 2.34 -6.29
C GLU A 41 -6.32 1.95 -6.73
N ASP A 42 -6.62 0.64 -6.82
CA ASP A 42 -7.93 0.16 -7.25
C ASP A 42 -9.00 0.33 -6.16
N ILE A 43 -8.59 0.36 -4.89
CA ILE A 43 -9.50 0.51 -3.74
C ILE A 43 -9.38 1.87 -3.04
N ASP A 44 -8.22 2.52 -3.11
CA ASP A 44 -7.96 3.86 -2.59
C ASP A 44 -6.93 4.59 -3.47
N LYS A 45 -7.43 5.34 -4.46
CA LYS A 45 -6.63 6.14 -5.40
C LYS A 45 -5.82 7.24 -4.73
N ASP A 46 -6.23 7.68 -3.53
CA ASP A 46 -5.55 8.75 -2.83
C ASP A 46 -4.50 8.25 -1.85
N PHE A 47 -4.44 6.93 -1.60
CA PHE A 47 -3.56 6.31 -0.61
C PHE A 47 -2.12 6.79 -0.76
N VAL A 48 -1.54 6.64 -1.96
CA VAL A 48 -0.13 6.95 -2.21
C VAL A 48 0.16 8.45 -2.08
N HIS A 49 -0.84 9.30 -2.31
CA HIS A 49 -0.72 10.76 -2.18
C HIS A 49 -0.85 11.26 -0.74
N LYS A 50 -1.52 10.49 0.13
CA LYS A 50 -1.84 10.87 1.50
C LYS A 50 -1.01 10.13 2.55
N MET A 51 -0.45 8.98 2.21
CA MET A 51 0.38 8.19 3.12
C MET A 51 1.69 8.92 3.43
N SER A 52 2.17 8.72 4.65
CA SER A 52 3.45 9.24 5.10
C SER A 52 4.35 8.11 5.55
N ARG A 53 5.66 8.32 5.47
CA ARG A 53 6.63 7.34 5.97
C ARG A 53 6.37 7.05 7.45
N GLY A 54 6.22 5.77 7.79
CA GLY A 54 5.90 5.31 9.13
C GLY A 54 4.43 4.92 9.31
N ASP A 55 3.56 5.29 8.37
CA ASP A 55 2.20 4.77 8.31
C ASP A 55 2.18 3.25 8.09
N MET A 56 1.10 2.61 8.53
CA MET A 56 0.93 1.17 8.52
C MET A 56 -0.41 0.80 7.89
N ILE A 57 -0.42 -0.28 7.11
CA ILE A 57 -1.66 -0.88 6.59
C ILE A 57 -2.14 -1.95 7.56
N VAL A 58 -3.43 -1.97 7.84
CA VAL A 58 -4.11 -3.00 8.64
C VAL A 58 -5.29 -3.51 7.83
N ALA A 59 -5.39 -4.82 7.63
CA ALA A 59 -6.45 -5.43 6.82
C ALA A 59 -6.89 -6.78 7.42
N GLY A 60 -8.04 -7.25 6.96
CA GLY A 60 -8.70 -8.50 7.37
C GLY A 60 -10.06 -8.26 8.00
#